data_AF-A0A925KSM5-F1
#
_entry.id   AF-A0A925KSM5-F1
#
_cell.length_a   1.000
_cell.length_b   1.000
_cell.length_c   1.000
_cell.angle_alpha   90.00
_cell.angle_beta   90.00
_cell.angle_gamma   90.00
#
_symmetry.space_group_name_H-M   'P 1'
#
loop_
_entity.id
_entity.type
_entity.pdbx_description
1 polymer ?
#
loop_
_entity_poly.entity_id
_entity_poly.type
_entity_poly.pdbx_seq_one_letter_code
_entity_poly.pdbx_strand_id
1 'polypeptide(L)'
;MTAIGTINWKEYQEQTAAFFRKVGLNAKVECDIEGVRGVHSVDVYVEGLFHGIAFKWVIECKAWNSAVPKEKVMALSAIVQDVGADRGFLLSEAGFQSGAVRAARKTNITLTSLEDLGAATEESFVDASIGNLMWRIHKARLRLRAIKKAKYDDEYYPPTMIPLGKIFILEAALEDAMKGDFPSIYAVEGDKRLAAANLDELLVVAHETIVEAEKWEPEDTNKVPTPTSVAFVKNEL
;
A
#
# COMPACT_ATOMS: atom_id res chain seq x y z
N MET A 1 -7.39 4.70 -32.53
CA MET A 1 -8.58 4.95 -31.69
C MET A 1 -9.16 3.60 -31.31
N THR A 2 -8.68 3.03 -30.22
CA THR A 2 -9.28 1.85 -29.60
C THR A 2 -10.61 2.28 -29.00
N ALA A 3 -11.69 1.57 -29.34
CA ALA A 3 -12.98 1.79 -28.72
C ALA A 3 -12.83 1.59 -27.21
N ILE A 4 -13.02 2.65 -26.42
CA ILE A 4 -13.14 2.56 -24.97
C ILE A 4 -14.40 1.72 -24.74
N GLY A 5 -14.20 0.44 -24.38
CA GLY A 5 -15.29 -0.40 -23.91
C GLY A 5 -15.98 0.33 -22.77
N THR A 6 -17.31 0.37 -22.77
CA THR A 6 -18.09 0.99 -21.68
C THR A 6 -17.64 0.39 -20.35
N ILE A 7 -16.92 1.18 -19.55
CA ILE A 7 -16.46 0.75 -18.23
C ILE A 7 -17.70 0.43 -17.40
N ASN A 8 -17.76 -0.79 -16.86
CA ASN A 8 -18.83 -1.18 -15.96
C ASN A 8 -18.73 -0.36 -14.67
N TRP A 9 -19.83 0.24 -14.20
CA TRP A 9 -19.83 1.05 -12.99
C TRP A 9 -19.33 0.28 -11.75
N LYS A 10 -19.62 -1.02 -11.65
CA LYS A 10 -19.09 -1.88 -10.56
C LYS A 10 -17.59 -2.08 -10.64
N GLU A 11 -17.07 -2.14 -11.85
CA GLU A 11 -15.64 -2.25 -12.06
C GLU A 11 -14.95 -0.92 -11.73
N TYR A 12 -15.58 0.21 -12.09
CA TYR A 12 -15.02 1.53 -11.83
C TYR A 12 -14.88 1.84 -10.33
N GLN A 13 -15.87 1.49 -9.51
CA GLN A 13 -15.77 1.65 -8.06
C GLN A 13 -14.72 0.71 -7.44
N GLU A 14 -14.56 -0.52 -7.95
CA GLU A 14 -13.53 -1.44 -7.44
C GLU A 14 -12.13 -0.97 -7.82
N GLN A 15 -11.92 -0.52 -9.06
CA GLN A 15 -10.65 0.08 -9.50
C GLN A 15 -10.31 1.33 -8.66
N THR A 16 -11.32 2.15 -8.34
CA THR A 16 -11.15 3.31 -7.45
C THR A 16 -10.73 2.89 -6.04
N ALA A 17 -11.38 1.88 -5.45
CA ALA A 17 -11.00 1.37 -4.14
C ALA A 17 -9.59 0.74 -4.15
N ALA A 18 -9.26 -0.01 -5.20
CA ALA A 18 -7.94 -0.59 -5.39
C ALA A 18 -6.84 0.47 -5.48
N PHE A 19 -7.08 1.58 -6.17
CA PHE A 19 -6.16 2.72 -6.22
C PHE A 19 -5.87 3.26 -4.82
N PHE A 20 -6.90 3.55 -4.02
CA PHE A 20 -6.71 4.08 -2.66
C PHE A 20 -6.00 3.09 -1.74
N ARG A 21 -6.26 1.79 -1.88
CA ARG A 21 -5.50 0.73 -1.17
C ARG A 21 -4.04 0.71 -1.58
N LYS A 22 -3.76 0.83 -2.89
CA LYS A 22 -2.39 0.87 -3.42
C LYS A 22 -1.58 2.01 -2.81
N VAL A 23 -2.18 3.19 -2.65
CA VAL A 23 -1.51 4.35 -2.03
C VAL A 23 -1.48 4.32 -0.49
N GLY A 24 -1.82 3.18 0.12
CA GLY A 24 -1.67 2.94 1.56
C GLY A 24 -2.85 3.36 2.43
N LEU A 25 -4.04 3.59 1.85
CA LEU A 25 -5.26 3.93 2.59
C LEU A 25 -6.17 2.71 2.75
N ASN A 26 -7.09 2.77 3.71
CA ASN A 26 -8.15 1.78 3.84
C ASN A 26 -9.32 2.18 2.93
N ALA A 27 -9.78 1.32 2.03
CA ALA A 27 -10.88 1.61 1.13
C ALA A 27 -11.88 0.44 1.02
N LYS A 28 -13.18 0.75 1.04
CA LYS A 28 -14.29 -0.22 0.92
C LYS A 28 -15.29 0.27 -0.14
N VAL A 29 -15.79 -0.65 -0.94
CA VAL A 29 -16.85 -0.37 -1.93
C VAL A 29 -18.23 -0.59 -1.34
N GLU A 30 -19.25 0.05 -1.92
CA GLU A 30 -20.69 -0.14 -1.58
C GLU A 30 -20.94 -0.08 -0.07
N CYS A 31 -20.50 1.01 0.56
CA CYS A 31 -20.56 1.15 2.02
C CYS A 31 -21.75 2.00 2.45
N ASP A 32 -22.56 1.47 3.37
CA ASP A 32 -23.57 2.25 4.06
C ASP A 32 -22.93 3.03 5.21
N ILE A 33 -23.13 4.36 5.21
CA ILE A 33 -22.60 5.28 6.21
C ILE A 33 -23.75 6.02 6.87
N GLU A 34 -23.80 5.96 8.19
CA GLU A 34 -24.76 6.70 8.99
C GLU A 34 -24.41 8.19 9.04
N GLY A 35 -25.29 9.01 8.47
CA GLY A 35 -25.27 10.47 8.59
C GLY A 35 -26.34 10.97 9.55
N VAL A 36 -26.24 12.24 9.94
CA VAL A 36 -27.18 12.85 10.89
C VAL A 36 -28.62 12.95 10.37
N ARG A 37 -28.84 12.83 9.05
CA ARG A 37 -30.17 12.87 8.42
C ARG A 37 -30.59 11.53 7.79
N GLY A 38 -29.77 10.49 7.90
CA GLY A 38 -30.07 9.16 7.36
C GLY A 38 -28.84 8.40 6.92
N VAL A 39 -29.07 7.18 6.44
CA VAL A 39 -28.01 6.32 5.90
C VAL A 39 -27.77 6.66 4.43
N HIS A 40 -26.50 6.82 4.06
CA HIS A 40 -26.07 7.04 2.68
C HIS A 40 -25.27 5.83 2.22
N SER A 41 -25.68 5.23 1.10
CA SER A 41 -24.88 4.20 0.43
C SER A 41 -23.93 4.89 -0.53
N VAL A 42 -22.62 4.78 -0.28
CA VAL A 42 -21.58 5.45 -1.07
C VAL A 42 -20.79 4.44 -1.90
N ASP A 43 -20.37 4.85 -3.10
CA ASP A 43 -19.68 3.95 -4.04
C ASP A 43 -18.35 3.46 -3.45
N VAL A 44 -17.54 4.37 -2.88
CA VAL A 44 -16.31 4.03 -2.14
C VAL A 44 -16.16 4.91 -0.89
N TYR A 45 -15.81 4.28 0.23
CA TYR A 45 -15.45 4.93 1.48
C TYR A 45 -13.97 4.71 1.79
N VAL A 46 -13.25 5.79 2.10
CA VAL A 46 -11.81 5.77 2.35
C VAL A 46 -11.50 6.34 3.73
N GLU A 47 -10.63 5.66 4.47
CA GLU A 47 -10.12 6.10 5.77
C GLU A 47 -8.59 6.04 5.79
N GLY A 48 -7.99 6.98 6.51
CA GLY A 48 -6.56 7.02 6.70
C GLY A 48 -6.13 7.84 7.91
N LEU A 49 -4.82 7.86 8.13
CA LEU A 49 -4.18 8.68 9.15
C LEU A 49 -3.15 9.59 8.49
N PHE A 50 -3.27 10.89 8.71
CA PHE A 50 -2.23 11.85 8.37
C PHE A 50 -1.55 12.31 9.66
N HIS A 51 -0.31 11.87 9.90
CA HIS A 51 0.43 12.12 11.15
C HIS A 51 -0.37 11.75 12.42
N GLY A 52 -1.13 10.65 12.37
CA GLY A 52 -1.98 10.19 13.48
C GLY A 52 -3.34 10.89 13.59
N ILE A 53 -3.63 11.86 12.72
CA ILE A 53 -4.95 12.50 12.62
C ILE A 53 -5.79 11.69 11.64
N ALA A 54 -6.92 11.16 12.11
CA ALA A 54 -7.85 10.41 11.26
C ALA A 54 -8.55 11.33 10.27
N PHE A 55 -8.69 10.84 9.04
CA PHE A 55 -9.52 11.47 8.02
C PHE A 55 -10.41 10.43 7.32
N LYS A 56 -11.52 10.90 6.77
CA LYS A 56 -12.54 10.13 6.07
C LYS A 56 -12.88 10.81 4.76
N TRP A 57 -12.86 10.06 3.66
CA TRP A 57 -13.32 10.52 2.37
C TRP A 57 -14.50 9.68 1.88
N VAL A 58 -15.43 10.35 1.21
CA VAL A 58 -16.54 9.73 0.49
C VAL A 58 -16.31 9.91 -0.99
N ILE A 59 -16.44 8.84 -1.75
CA ILE A 59 -16.18 8.86 -3.18
C ILE A 59 -17.41 8.35 -3.92
N GLU A 60 -17.79 9.10 -4.94
CA GLU A 60 -18.85 8.78 -5.89
C GLU A 60 -18.24 8.58 -7.27
N CYS A 61 -18.51 7.43 -7.87
CA CYS A 61 -18.03 7.02 -9.18
C CYS A 61 -19.14 7.23 -10.22
N LYS A 62 -18.82 7.89 -11.33
CA LYS A 62 -19.75 8.10 -12.45
C LYS A 62 -19.12 7.57 -13.72
N ALA A 63 -19.30 6.27 -13.96
CA ALA A 63 -18.92 5.58 -15.19
C ALA A 63 -19.89 5.94 -16.34
N TRP A 64 -19.91 7.23 -16.71
CA TRP A 64 -20.81 7.79 -17.72
C TRP A 64 -20.04 8.15 -18.98
N ASN A 65 -20.72 8.17 -20.12
CA ASN A 65 -20.16 8.64 -21.40
C ASN A 65 -20.41 10.13 -21.65
N SER A 66 -20.88 10.86 -20.63
CA SER A 66 -21.23 12.28 -20.72
C SER A 66 -20.79 13.02 -19.47
N ALA A 67 -20.53 14.33 -19.64
CA ALA A 67 -20.04 15.18 -18.57
C ALA A 67 -21.04 15.26 -17.40
N VAL A 68 -20.52 15.05 -16.19
CA VAL A 68 -21.32 14.98 -14.97
C VAL A 68 -21.90 16.37 -14.63
N PRO A 69 -23.21 16.45 -14.35
CA PRO A 69 -23.89 17.71 -14.12
C PRO A 69 -23.75 18.22 -12.69
N LYS A 70 -24.12 19.49 -12.49
CA LYS A 70 -23.99 20.19 -11.20
C LYS A 70 -24.72 19.48 -10.05
N GLU A 71 -25.90 18.89 -10.29
CA GLU A 71 -26.65 18.28 -9.19
C GLU A 71 -25.90 17.15 -8.49
N LYS A 72 -25.00 16.44 -9.18
CA LYS A 72 -24.21 15.37 -8.58
C LYS A 72 -23.16 15.90 -7.61
N VAL A 73 -22.55 17.04 -7.93
CA VAL A 73 -21.63 17.74 -7.02
C VAL A 73 -22.36 18.22 -5.77
N MET A 74 -23.55 18.79 -5.94
CA MET A 74 -24.37 19.28 -4.82
C MET A 74 -24.84 18.14 -3.91
N ALA A 75 -25.25 17.01 -4.51
CA ALA A 75 -25.64 15.82 -3.76
C ALA A 75 -24.48 15.26 -2.94
N LEU A 76 -23.30 15.07 -3.55
CA LEU A 76 -22.11 14.63 -2.83
C LEU A 76 -21.71 15.61 -1.71
N SER A 77 -21.79 16.92 -1.96
CA SER A 77 -21.52 17.93 -0.91
C SER A 77 -22.42 17.77 0.30
N ALA A 78 -23.72 17.47 0.07
CA ALA A 78 -24.66 17.22 1.15
C ALA A 78 -24.32 15.94 1.92
N ILE A 79 -23.97 14.84 1.23
CA ILE A 79 -23.56 13.58 1.85
C ILE A 79 -22.32 13.79 2.72
N VAL A 80 -21.27 14.41 2.17
CA VAL A 80 -20.02 14.70 2.89
C VAL A 80 -20.28 15.46 4.18
N GLN A 81 -21.13 16.49 4.13
CA GLN A 81 -21.51 17.26 5.31
C GLN A 81 -22.33 16.41 6.30
N ASP A 82 -23.21 15.55 5.82
CA ASP A 82 -24.13 14.77 6.65
C ASP A 82 -23.42 13.66 7.43
N VAL A 83 -22.42 13.03 6.83
CA VAL A 83 -21.62 11.95 7.45
C VAL A 83 -20.36 12.45 8.16
N GLY A 84 -20.06 13.76 8.07
CA GLY A 84 -18.86 14.35 8.66
C GLY A 84 -17.55 13.90 8.01
N ALA A 85 -17.56 13.68 6.70
CA ALA A 85 -16.34 13.36 5.95
C ALA A 85 -15.50 14.62 5.67
N ASP A 86 -14.18 14.49 5.67
CA ASP A 86 -13.25 15.58 5.43
C ASP A 86 -13.30 16.06 3.97
N ARG A 87 -13.52 15.14 3.02
CA ARG A 87 -13.52 15.42 1.59
C ARG A 87 -14.43 14.46 0.82
N GLY A 88 -15.06 14.98 -0.23
CA GLY A 88 -15.73 14.17 -1.25
C GLY A 88 -14.92 14.12 -2.53
N PHE A 89 -14.88 12.97 -3.20
CA PHE A 89 -14.37 12.86 -4.56
C PHE A 89 -15.50 12.44 -5.49
N LEU A 90 -15.68 13.15 -6.60
CA LEU A 90 -16.57 12.73 -7.68
C LEU A 90 -15.70 12.35 -8.86
N LEU A 91 -15.70 11.08 -9.22
CA LEU A 91 -14.87 10.49 -10.27
C LEU A 91 -15.66 10.33 -11.57
N SER A 92 -15.10 10.80 -12.68
CA SER A 92 -15.67 10.63 -14.02
C SER A 92 -14.61 10.78 -15.11
N GLU A 93 -14.46 9.76 -15.96
CA GLU A 93 -13.60 9.82 -17.15
C GLU A 93 -14.17 10.74 -18.25
N ALA A 94 -15.49 10.94 -18.29
CA ALA A 94 -16.14 11.85 -19.25
C ALA A 94 -16.11 13.33 -18.81
N GLY A 95 -15.46 13.63 -17.68
CA GLY A 95 -15.34 14.97 -17.14
C GLY A 95 -16.63 15.55 -16.58
N PHE A 96 -16.68 16.88 -16.48
CA PHE A 96 -17.68 17.62 -15.70
C PHE A 96 -18.21 18.83 -16.46
N GLN A 97 -19.49 19.13 -16.31
CA GLN A 97 -20.07 20.36 -16.85
C GLN A 97 -19.49 21.59 -16.15
N SER A 98 -19.44 22.74 -16.84
CA SER A 98 -18.90 23.98 -16.26
C SER A 98 -19.60 24.40 -14.96
N GLY A 99 -20.91 24.10 -14.83
CA GLY A 99 -21.67 24.32 -13.60
C GLY A 99 -21.23 23.45 -12.42
N ALA A 100 -20.82 22.19 -12.70
CA ALA A 100 -20.27 21.28 -11.70
C ALA A 100 -18.90 21.78 -11.22
N VAL A 101 -18.00 22.14 -12.14
CA VAL A 101 -16.69 22.72 -11.82
C VAL A 101 -16.81 23.98 -10.95
N ARG A 102 -17.73 24.89 -11.30
CA ARG A 102 -18.00 26.08 -10.49
C ARG A 102 -18.53 25.74 -9.09
N ALA A 103 -19.36 24.71 -8.97
CA ALA A 103 -19.91 24.29 -7.68
C ALA A 103 -18.86 23.68 -6.75
N ALA A 104 -17.82 23.03 -7.29
CA ALA A 104 -16.75 22.40 -6.51
C ALA A 104 -15.60 23.36 -6.11
N ARG A 105 -15.36 24.44 -6.85
CA ARG A 105 -14.14 25.29 -6.76
C ARG A 105 -13.76 25.80 -5.36
N LYS A 106 -14.71 25.89 -4.43
CA LYS A 106 -14.49 26.40 -3.06
C LYS A 106 -15.12 25.50 -2.00
N THR A 107 -15.26 24.21 -2.30
CA THR A 107 -15.77 23.22 -1.35
C THR A 107 -14.69 22.19 -1.08
N ASN A 108 -14.96 21.27 -0.17
CA ASN A 108 -14.16 20.07 0.03
C ASN A 108 -14.58 18.95 -0.95
N ILE A 109 -15.02 19.29 -2.15
CA ILE A 109 -15.30 18.33 -3.22
C ILE A 109 -14.23 18.44 -4.30
N THR A 110 -13.57 17.31 -4.58
CA THR A 110 -12.64 17.17 -5.69
C THR A 110 -13.38 16.54 -6.87
N LEU A 111 -13.31 17.17 -8.04
CA LEU A 111 -13.74 16.58 -9.30
C LEU A 111 -12.49 16.06 -10.01
N THR A 112 -12.48 14.78 -10.37
CA THR A 112 -11.30 14.14 -10.96
C THR A 112 -11.72 12.89 -11.73
N SER A 113 -10.75 12.16 -12.26
CA SER A 113 -10.92 10.85 -12.86
C SER A 113 -9.92 9.88 -12.22
N LEU A 114 -10.05 8.58 -12.48
CA LEU A 114 -9.08 7.62 -11.97
C LEU A 114 -7.73 7.79 -12.68
N GLU A 115 -7.75 8.14 -13.97
CA GLU A 115 -6.56 8.50 -14.75
C GLU A 115 -5.83 9.69 -14.13
N ASP A 116 -6.55 10.79 -13.85
CA ASP A 116 -5.98 12.00 -13.24
C ASP A 116 -5.43 11.73 -11.83
N LEU A 117 -6.12 10.92 -11.03
CA LEU A 117 -5.64 10.53 -9.70
C LEU A 117 -4.34 9.71 -9.78
N GLY A 118 -4.28 8.76 -10.72
CA GLY A 118 -3.07 7.98 -11.00
C GLY A 118 -1.90 8.89 -11.32
N ALA A 119 -2.06 9.76 -12.32
CA ALA A 119 -1.01 10.69 -12.74
C ALA A 119 -0.58 11.66 -11.62
N ALA A 120 -1.52 12.15 -10.83
CA ALA A 120 -1.22 13.10 -9.74
C ALA A 120 -0.52 12.46 -8.53
N THR A 121 -0.62 11.13 -8.37
CA THR A 121 -0.04 10.42 -7.21
C THR A 121 1.23 9.66 -7.54
N GLU A 122 1.46 9.25 -8.79
CA GLU A 122 2.51 8.32 -9.18
C GLU A 122 3.91 8.72 -8.66
N GLU A 123 4.39 9.92 -8.98
CA GLU A 123 5.73 10.38 -8.54
C GLU A 123 5.83 10.46 -7.01
N SER A 124 4.87 11.13 -6.37
CA SER A 124 4.85 11.29 -4.91
C SER A 124 4.70 9.96 -4.15
N PHE A 125 4.02 8.99 -4.74
CA PHE A 125 3.79 7.67 -4.15
C PHE A 125 5.07 6.83 -4.18
N VAL A 126 5.81 6.86 -5.28
CA VAL A 126 7.10 6.16 -5.40
C VAL A 126 8.06 6.70 -4.35
N ASP A 127 8.24 8.01 -4.29
CA ASP A 127 9.14 8.67 -3.34
C ASP A 127 8.75 8.38 -1.88
N ALA A 128 7.46 8.49 -1.55
CA ALA A 128 6.98 8.21 -0.20
C ALA A 128 7.16 6.73 0.17
N SER A 129 6.90 5.81 -0.76
CA SER A 129 7.02 4.37 -0.54
C SER A 129 8.47 3.97 -0.31
N ILE A 130 9.38 4.40 -1.19
CA ILE A 130 10.81 4.14 -1.05
C ILE A 130 11.35 4.79 0.21
N GLY A 131 11.03 6.06 0.47
CA GLY A 131 11.46 6.76 1.69
C GLY A 131 11.02 6.05 2.97
N ASN A 132 9.79 5.54 3.03
CA ASN A 132 9.30 4.76 4.16
C ASN A 132 10.08 3.47 4.36
N LEU A 133 10.31 2.71 3.28
CA LEU A 133 11.08 1.47 3.32
C LEU A 133 12.52 1.70 3.77
N MET A 134 13.19 2.72 3.21
CA MET A 134 14.55 3.12 3.60
C MET A 134 14.64 3.46 5.10
N TRP A 135 13.63 4.16 5.64
CA TRP A 135 13.57 4.43 7.08
C TRP A 135 13.40 3.16 7.92
N ARG A 136 12.54 2.24 7.49
CA ARG A 136 12.35 0.95 8.20
C ARG A 136 13.61 0.08 8.15
N ILE A 137 14.26 0.00 6.99
CA ILE A 137 15.57 -0.63 6.78
C ILE A 137 16.60 -0.07 7.76
N HIS A 138 16.69 1.25 7.87
CA HIS A 138 17.61 1.91 8.78
C HIS A 138 17.36 1.50 10.25
N LYS A 139 16.10 1.55 10.70
CA LYS A 139 15.72 1.12 12.06
C LYS A 139 16.04 -0.36 12.31
N ALA A 140 15.69 -1.24 11.37
CA ALA A 140 15.96 -2.67 11.48
C ALA A 140 17.47 -2.95 11.57
N ARG A 141 18.28 -2.27 10.75
CA ARG A 141 19.75 -2.34 10.80
C ARG A 141 20.30 -1.91 12.16
N LEU A 142 19.84 -0.78 12.69
CA LEU A 142 20.26 -0.30 14.01
C LEU A 142 19.92 -1.30 15.12
N ARG A 143 18.72 -1.89 15.08
CA ARG A 143 18.30 -2.94 16.02
C ARG A 143 19.20 -4.17 15.92
N LEU A 144 19.43 -4.70 14.73
CA LEU A 144 20.31 -5.87 14.53
C LEU A 144 21.74 -5.62 14.98
N ARG A 145 22.29 -4.42 14.72
CA ARG A 145 23.62 -4.02 15.21
C ARG A 145 23.67 -3.95 16.74
N ALA A 146 22.61 -3.47 17.39
CA ALA A 146 22.52 -3.47 18.84
C ALA A 146 22.49 -4.90 19.41
N ILE A 147 21.76 -5.82 18.78
CA ILE A 147 21.74 -7.24 19.17
C ILE A 147 23.12 -7.87 19.00
N LYS A 148 23.79 -7.65 17.85
CA LYS A 148 25.16 -8.11 17.61
C LYS A 148 26.09 -7.66 18.74
N LYS A 149 26.11 -6.36 19.04
CA LYS A 149 26.96 -5.80 20.09
C LYS A 149 26.63 -6.37 21.48
N ALA A 150 25.37 -6.65 21.78
CA ALA A 150 24.96 -7.11 23.09
C ALA A 150 25.21 -8.61 23.33
N LYS A 151 25.08 -9.45 22.30
CA LYS A 151 25.10 -10.92 22.43
C LYS A 151 26.29 -11.60 21.75
N TYR A 152 26.92 -10.92 20.79
CA TYR A 152 27.84 -11.53 19.83
C TYR A 152 29.04 -10.62 19.50
N ASP A 153 29.49 -9.79 20.45
CA ASP A 153 30.51 -8.77 20.22
C ASP A 153 31.84 -9.38 19.76
N ASP A 154 32.20 -10.54 20.33
CA ASP A 154 33.43 -11.26 20.03
C ASP A 154 33.28 -12.29 18.90
N GLU A 155 32.07 -12.47 18.35
CA GLU A 155 31.86 -13.43 17.28
C GLU A 155 32.21 -12.83 15.91
N TYR A 156 33.08 -13.52 15.18
CA TYR A 156 33.46 -13.13 13.82
C TYR A 156 32.29 -13.26 12.83
N TYR A 157 31.49 -14.34 12.97
CA TYR A 157 30.35 -14.64 12.11
C TYR A 157 29.07 -14.83 12.95
N PRO A 158 28.51 -13.75 13.51
CA PRO A 158 27.34 -13.86 14.38
C PRO A 158 26.06 -14.16 13.57
N PRO A 159 25.05 -14.82 14.16
CA PRO A 159 23.78 -15.11 13.47
C PRO A 159 23.08 -13.89 12.86
N THR A 160 23.31 -12.70 13.43
CA THR A 160 22.83 -11.41 12.88
C THR A 160 23.38 -11.07 11.48
N MET A 161 24.44 -11.72 11.00
CA MET A 161 25.02 -11.48 9.68
C MET A 161 24.04 -11.75 8.55
N ILE A 162 23.24 -12.82 8.66
CA ILE A 162 22.26 -13.20 7.63
C ILE A 162 21.20 -12.10 7.43
N PRO A 163 20.43 -11.68 8.46
CA PRO A 163 19.45 -10.62 8.28
C PRO A 163 20.08 -9.26 7.94
N LEU A 164 21.29 -8.97 8.44
CA LEU A 164 22.02 -7.75 8.04
C LEU A 164 22.40 -7.76 6.55
N GLY A 165 22.85 -8.90 6.03
CA GLY A 165 23.17 -9.08 4.61
C GLY A 165 21.94 -8.91 3.72
N LYS A 166 20.81 -9.52 4.09
CA LYS A 166 19.52 -9.32 3.41
C LYS A 166 19.11 -7.83 3.34
N ILE A 167 19.23 -7.12 4.46
CA ILE A 167 18.89 -5.70 4.55
C ILE A 167 19.84 -4.84 3.70
N PHE A 168 21.13 -5.17 3.67
CA PHE A 168 22.11 -4.48 2.82
C PHE A 168 21.80 -4.66 1.33
N ILE A 169 21.48 -5.88 0.92
CA ILE A 169 21.08 -6.19 -0.46
C ILE A 169 19.81 -5.44 -0.84
N LEU A 170 18.81 -5.42 0.04
CA LEU A 170 17.56 -4.72 -0.22
C LEU A 170 17.74 -3.20 -0.36
N GLU A 171 18.62 -2.60 0.45
CA GLU A 171 18.96 -1.18 0.35
C GLU A 171 19.54 -0.84 -1.03
N ALA A 172 20.49 -1.65 -1.52
CA ALA A 172 21.05 -1.47 -2.86
C ALA A 172 19.99 -1.60 -3.96
N ALA A 173 19.06 -2.56 -3.83
CA ALA A 173 17.96 -2.73 -4.77
C ALA A 173 17.02 -1.50 -4.81
N LEU A 174 16.72 -0.91 -3.66
CA LEU A 174 15.90 0.31 -3.60
C LEU A 174 16.64 1.52 -4.18
N GLU A 175 17.94 1.64 -3.96
CA GLU A 175 18.77 2.72 -4.55
C GLU A 175 18.82 2.65 -6.08
N ASP A 176 18.86 1.46 -6.65
CA ASP A 176 18.79 1.28 -8.12
C ASP A 176 17.39 1.56 -8.65
N ALA A 177 16.34 1.12 -7.94
CA ALA A 177 14.97 1.46 -8.28
C ALA A 177 14.73 2.98 -8.30
N MET A 178 15.35 3.74 -7.39
CA MET A 178 15.30 5.21 -7.38
C MET A 178 15.92 5.85 -8.63
N LYS A 179 16.84 5.17 -9.31
CA LYS A 179 17.45 5.64 -10.57
C LYS A 179 16.64 5.22 -11.80
N GLY A 180 15.58 4.42 -11.61
CA GLY A 180 14.83 3.79 -12.71
C GLY A 180 15.49 2.53 -13.27
N ASP A 181 16.50 1.99 -12.59
CA ASP A 181 17.25 0.82 -13.05
C ASP A 181 16.53 -0.48 -12.64
N PHE A 182 15.63 -0.95 -13.51
CA PHE A 182 14.96 -2.25 -13.37
C PHE A 182 15.39 -3.25 -14.48
N PRO A 183 15.47 -4.56 -14.20
CA PRO A 183 15.21 -5.20 -12.91
C PRO A 183 16.38 -5.08 -11.92
N SER A 184 16.08 -4.81 -10.65
CA SER A 184 17.07 -4.89 -9.58
C SER A 184 17.26 -6.36 -9.20
N ILE A 185 18.35 -6.98 -9.64
CA ILE A 185 18.65 -8.41 -9.39
C ILE A 185 19.76 -8.53 -8.37
N TYR A 186 19.45 -9.10 -7.21
CA TYR A 186 20.43 -9.32 -6.16
C TYR A 186 20.33 -10.73 -5.56
N ALA A 187 21.47 -11.35 -5.29
CA ALA A 187 21.52 -12.71 -4.73
C ALA A 187 21.46 -12.67 -3.19
N VAL A 188 20.53 -13.40 -2.60
CA VAL A 188 20.50 -13.73 -1.17
C VAL A 188 20.94 -15.19 -1.00
N GLU A 189 21.66 -15.50 0.08
CA GLU A 189 22.19 -16.83 0.40
C GLU A 189 21.14 -17.95 0.24
N GLY A 190 21.48 -19.00 -0.54
CA GLY A 190 20.56 -20.10 -0.88
C GLY A 190 19.85 -20.00 -2.25
N ASP A 191 20.25 -19.07 -3.12
CA ASP A 191 19.79 -18.91 -4.52
C ASP A 191 18.30 -18.60 -4.70
N LYS A 192 17.71 -17.83 -3.79
CA LYS A 192 16.51 -17.04 -4.11
C LYS A 192 16.94 -15.61 -4.37
N ARG A 193 17.12 -15.28 -5.65
CA ARG A 193 17.41 -13.91 -6.08
C ARG A 193 16.24 -13.02 -5.64
N LEU A 194 16.54 -11.89 -5.00
CA LEU A 194 15.62 -10.78 -4.96
C LEU A 194 15.52 -10.28 -6.40
N ALA A 195 14.41 -10.62 -7.04
CA ALA A 195 14.10 -10.24 -8.41
C ALA A 195 12.76 -9.53 -8.38
N ALA A 196 12.78 -8.26 -8.76
CA ALA A 196 11.59 -7.47 -8.99
C ALA A 196 11.65 -6.92 -10.41
N ALA A 197 10.65 -7.26 -11.23
CA ALA A 197 10.54 -6.76 -12.59
C ALA A 197 10.00 -5.33 -12.65
N ASN A 198 9.37 -4.87 -11.56
CA ASN A 198 8.75 -3.55 -11.43
C ASN A 198 8.71 -3.13 -9.95
N LEU A 199 8.30 -1.88 -9.71
CA LEU A 199 8.21 -1.33 -8.36
C LEU A 199 7.24 -2.09 -7.46
N ASP A 200 6.08 -2.51 -7.96
CA ASP A 200 5.07 -3.19 -7.14
C ASP A 200 5.62 -4.52 -6.58
N GLU A 201 6.33 -5.30 -7.41
CA GLU A 201 7.04 -6.51 -6.96
C GLU A 201 8.14 -6.20 -5.93
N LEU A 202 8.90 -5.12 -6.15
CA LEU A 202 9.97 -4.70 -5.23
C LEU A 202 9.40 -4.32 -3.86
N LEU A 203 8.29 -3.58 -3.83
CA LEU A 203 7.63 -3.17 -2.58
C LEU A 203 7.19 -4.37 -1.74
N VAL A 204 6.67 -5.42 -2.38
CA VAL A 204 6.26 -6.66 -1.69
C VAL A 204 7.46 -7.34 -1.04
N VAL A 205 8.52 -7.60 -1.81
CA VAL A 205 9.72 -8.29 -1.29
C VAL A 205 10.42 -7.45 -0.22
N ALA A 206 10.46 -6.13 -0.40
CA ALA A 206 11.00 -5.20 0.59
C ALA A 206 10.24 -5.30 1.91
N HIS A 207 8.90 -5.31 1.86
CA HIS A 207 8.07 -5.40 3.05
C HIS A 207 8.34 -6.68 3.84
N GLU A 208 8.34 -7.84 3.17
CA GLU A 208 8.59 -9.14 3.78
C GLU A 208 9.98 -9.20 4.43
N THR A 209 11.01 -8.80 3.69
CA THR A 209 12.41 -8.81 4.16
C THR A 209 12.61 -7.90 5.37
N ILE A 210 12.01 -6.72 5.37
CA ILE A 210 12.06 -5.78 6.50
C ILE A 210 11.35 -6.37 7.72
N VAL A 211 10.17 -6.97 7.53
CA VAL A 211 9.42 -7.61 8.64
C VAL A 211 10.24 -8.75 9.26
N GLU A 212 10.90 -9.57 8.45
CA GLU A 212 11.81 -10.60 8.94
C GLU A 212 12.92 -10.00 9.81
N ALA A 213 13.58 -8.93 9.34
CA ALA A 213 14.65 -8.26 10.10
C ALA A 213 14.15 -7.54 11.37
N GLU A 214 13.00 -6.90 11.30
CA GLU A 214 12.35 -6.21 12.44
C GLU A 214 12.00 -7.20 13.56
N LYS A 215 11.55 -8.41 13.20
CA LYS A 215 11.14 -9.46 14.13
C LYS A 215 12.23 -10.48 14.45
N TRP A 216 13.41 -10.36 13.84
CA TRP A 216 14.49 -11.32 14.03
C TRP A 216 14.88 -11.39 15.51
N GLU A 217 14.98 -12.60 16.03
CA GLU A 217 15.49 -12.92 17.35
C GLU A 217 16.50 -14.06 17.21
N PRO A 218 17.54 -14.11 18.05
CA PRO A 218 18.47 -15.23 18.05
C PRO A 218 17.77 -16.52 18.46
N GLU A 219 18.12 -17.62 17.82
CA GLU A 219 17.60 -18.93 18.21
C GLU A 219 17.92 -19.21 19.69
N ASP A 220 16.91 -19.65 20.44
CA ASP A 220 17.06 -20.02 21.84
C ASP A 220 17.79 -21.36 21.91
N THR A 221 19.12 -21.30 22.05
CA THR A 221 19.98 -22.49 22.15
C THR A 221 19.68 -23.36 23.39
N ASN A 222 18.78 -22.92 24.28
CA ASN A 222 18.30 -23.68 25.44
C ASN A 222 17.05 -24.54 25.16
N LYS A 223 16.45 -24.48 23.96
CA LYS A 223 15.40 -25.46 23.61
C LYS A 223 16.06 -26.79 23.25
N VAL A 224 16.09 -27.71 24.22
CA VAL A 224 16.39 -29.13 23.97
C VAL A 224 15.47 -29.61 22.85
N PRO A 225 16.00 -30.14 21.73
CA PRO A 225 15.15 -30.69 20.68
C PRO A 225 14.36 -31.86 21.28
N THR A 226 13.03 -31.76 21.27
CA THR A 226 12.16 -32.88 21.58
C THR A 226 12.54 -34.04 20.67
N PRO A 227 12.87 -35.24 21.20
CA PRO A 227 13.22 -36.36 20.35
C PRO A 227 12.02 -36.71 19.47
N THR A 228 12.13 -36.44 18.18
CA THR A 228 11.19 -36.98 17.19
C THR A 228 11.27 -38.49 17.30
N SER A 229 10.15 -39.14 17.63
CA SER A 229 10.04 -40.59 17.71
C SER A 229 10.42 -41.20 16.36
N VAL A 230 11.65 -41.69 16.24
CA VAL A 230 12.07 -42.54 15.13
C VAL A 230 11.30 -43.85 15.29
N ALA A 231 10.30 -44.05 14.44
CA ALA A 231 9.64 -45.34 14.32
C ALA A 231 10.66 -46.36 13.80
N PHE A 232 11.07 -47.28 14.66
CA PHE A 232 11.81 -48.47 14.28
C PHE A 232 10.89 -49.32 13.38
N VAL A 233 11.16 -49.35 12.08
CA VAL A 233 10.64 -50.39 11.20
C VAL A 233 11.42 -51.66 11.54
N LYS A 234 10.77 -52.56 12.29
CA LYS A 234 11.23 -53.94 12.44
C LYS A 234 11.05 -54.64 11.09
N ASN A 235 12.16 -55.01 10.46
CA ASN A 235 12.14 -56.07 9.45
C ASN A 235 12.04 -57.41 10.20
N GLU A 236 10.96 -58.15 9.95
CA GLU A 236 10.89 -59.58 10.24
C GLU A 236 10.82 -60.33 8.90
N LEU A 237 11.87 -61.14 8.70
CA LEU A 237 12.06 -62.38 7.93
C LEU A 237 11.25 -62.62 6.66
#